data_AF-A0A7C4DU58-F1
#
_entry.id   AF-A0A7C4DU58-F1
#
_cell.length_a   1.000
_cell.length_b   1.000
_cell.length_c   1.000
_cell.angle_alpha   90.00
_cell.angle_beta   90.00
_cell.angle_gamma   90.00
#
_symmetry.space_group_name_H-M   'P 1'
#
loop_
_entity.id
_entity.type
_entity.pdbx_description
1 polymer ?
#
loop_
_entity_poly.entity_id
_entity_poly.type
_entity_poly.pdbx_seq_one_letter_code
_entity_poly.pdbx_strand_id
1 'polypeptide(L)'
;MRPKELRKTLKRLYPRCRQLEIENLVSAILSRKYWKVHPDRDDAYYVVALTRARNLFRNGFRAKSTAPWPITVSPRAARFCRRGRILVVKREDHNFISETIIDWPVLLRLMKMNEDLAYKYLVENPDPPPFLNMRIFKAILPRLKLTGKTT
;
A
#
# COMPACT_ATOMS: atom_id res chain seq x y z
N MET A 1 12.27 0.17 17.67
CA MET A 1 12.26 -1.25 17.22
C MET A 1 13.57 -1.51 16.51
N ARG A 2 14.34 -2.48 16.98
CA ARG A 2 15.65 -2.81 16.39
C ARG A 2 15.46 -3.49 15.02
N PRO A 3 16.39 -3.36 14.06
CA PRO A 3 16.25 -4.00 12.73
C PRO A 3 15.98 -5.51 12.79
N LYS A 4 16.60 -6.23 13.74
CA LYS A 4 16.37 -7.66 13.97
C LYS A 4 14.92 -8.00 14.35
N GLU A 5 14.29 -7.17 15.20
CA GLU A 5 12.89 -7.33 15.61
C GLU A 5 11.92 -7.00 14.46
N LEU A 6 12.27 -5.98 13.68
CA LEU A 6 11.51 -5.61 12.48
C LEU A 6 11.49 -6.76 11.47
N ARG A 7 12.66 -7.33 11.15
CA ARG A 7 12.77 -8.52 10.29
C ARG A 7 11.89 -9.67 10.76
N LYS A 8 11.97 -10.03 12.05
CA LYS A 8 11.16 -11.11 12.63
C LYS A 8 9.67 -10.84 12.49
N THR A 9 9.25 -9.59 12.70
CA THR A 9 7.86 -9.16 12.56
C THR A 9 7.39 -9.27 11.10
N LEU A 10 8.19 -8.80 10.14
CA LEU A 10 7.85 -8.83 8.72
C LEU A 10 7.83 -10.26 8.16
N LYS A 11 8.73 -11.14 8.60
CA LYS A 11 8.68 -12.57 8.25
C LYS A 11 7.38 -13.24 8.70
N ARG A 12 6.90 -12.91 9.90
CA ARG A 12 5.60 -13.41 10.39
C ARG A 12 4.43 -12.84 9.60
N LEU A 13 4.53 -11.58 9.19
CA LEU A 13 3.49 -10.92 8.39
C LEU A 13 3.43 -11.47 6.96
N TYR A 14 4.57 -11.84 6.39
CA TYR A 14 4.71 -12.34 5.02
C TYR A 14 5.52 -13.65 4.99
N PRO A 15 4.99 -14.77 5.51
CA PRO A 15 5.74 -16.02 5.65
C PRO A 15 6.15 -16.66 4.33
N ARG A 16 5.52 -16.25 3.21
CA ARG A 16 5.81 -16.75 1.87
C ARG A 16 6.78 -15.86 1.08
N CYS A 17 7.20 -14.73 1.63
CA CYS A 17 8.22 -13.89 1.01
C CYS A 17 9.60 -14.51 1.15
N ARG A 18 10.42 -14.37 0.10
CA ARG A 18 11.85 -14.69 0.14
C ARG A 18 12.57 -13.76 1.11
N GLN A 19 13.72 -14.20 1.63
CA GLN A 19 14.56 -13.40 2.52
C GLN A 19 14.88 -12.02 1.91
N LEU A 20 15.24 -11.98 0.63
CA LEU A 20 15.55 -10.74 -0.09
C LEU A 20 14.34 -9.78 -0.14
N GLU A 21 13.13 -10.30 -0.37
CA GLU A 21 11.92 -9.48 -0.39
C GLU A 21 11.64 -8.84 0.98
N ILE A 22 11.92 -9.57 2.07
CA ILE A 22 11.82 -9.04 3.42
C ILE A 22 12.89 -7.99 3.70
N GLU A 23 14.16 -8.22 3.31
CA GLU A 23 15.22 -7.23 3.50
C GLU A 23 14.96 -5.95 2.69
N ASN A 24 14.39 -6.06 1.48
CA ASN A 24 13.97 -4.89 0.70
C ASN A 24 12.90 -4.06 1.43
N LEU A 25 11.93 -4.72 2.09
CA LEU A 25 10.92 -4.03 2.89
C LEU A 25 11.53 -3.39 4.15
N VAL A 26 12.46 -4.07 4.81
CA VAL A 26 13.21 -3.50 5.94
C VAL A 26 13.97 -2.26 5.50
N SER A 27 14.72 -2.36 4.40
CA SER A 27 15.47 -1.26 3.82
C SER A 27 14.54 -0.08 3.50
N ALA A 28 13.41 -0.33 2.84
CA ALA A 28 12.41 0.71 2.54
C ALA A 28 11.88 1.41 3.80
N ILE A 29 11.62 0.67 4.87
CA ILE A 29 11.19 1.26 6.16
C ILE A 29 12.29 2.13 6.77
N LEU A 30 13.54 1.67 6.75
CA LEU A 30 14.67 2.38 7.36
C LEU A 30 15.07 3.63 6.56
N SER A 31 15.06 3.56 5.23
CA SER A 31 15.39 4.66 4.33
C SER A 31 14.21 5.57 4.01
N ARG A 32 13.04 5.35 4.65
CA ARG A 32 11.80 6.10 4.39
C ARG A 32 11.38 6.12 2.91
N LYS A 33 11.61 5.02 2.21
CA LYS A 33 11.27 4.89 0.79
C LYS A 33 9.75 4.89 0.57
N TYR A 34 9.36 5.49 -0.53
CA TYR A 34 8.02 5.49 -1.10
C TYR A 34 8.14 5.42 -2.62
N TRP A 35 7.02 5.19 -3.30
CA TRP A 35 6.97 5.08 -4.76
C TRP A 35 5.73 5.79 -5.28
N LYS A 36 5.81 6.45 -6.44
CA LYS A 36 4.59 6.93 -7.11
C LYS A 36 3.75 5.74 -7.55
N VAL A 37 2.42 5.90 -7.59
CA VAL A 37 1.54 4.91 -8.20
C VAL A 37 1.68 4.91 -9.73
N HIS A 38 1.89 6.10 -10.30
CA HIS A 38 2.12 6.33 -11.73
C HIS A 38 3.28 7.34 -11.89
N PRO A 39 4.23 7.15 -12.82
CA PRO A 39 5.41 8.02 -12.97
C PRO A 39 5.04 9.48 -13.26
N ASP A 40 4.05 9.68 -14.14
CA ASP A 40 3.61 11.00 -14.60
C ASP A 40 2.57 11.68 -13.72
N ARG A 41 2.15 11.05 -12.60
CA ARG A 41 1.14 11.62 -11.70
C ARG A 41 1.67 11.75 -10.27
N ASP A 42 1.57 12.95 -9.71
CA ASP A 42 2.13 13.33 -8.40
C ASP A 42 1.10 13.40 -7.24
N ASP A 43 -0.05 12.77 -7.45
CA ASP A 43 -1.17 12.78 -6.53
C ASP A 43 -1.32 11.47 -5.75
N ALA A 44 -0.63 10.38 -6.15
CA ALA A 44 -0.76 9.09 -5.49
C ALA A 44 0.56 8.35 -5.27
N TYR A 45 0.72 7.74 -4.09
CA TYR A 45 1.94 7.03 -3.69
C TYR A 45 1.65 5.68 -3.00
N TYR A 46 2.59 4.75 -3.15
CA TYR A 46 2.73 3.57 -2.30
C TYR A 46 3.70 3.87 -1.16
N VAL A 47 3.25 3.66 0.07
CA VAL A 47 4.02 4.02 1.27
C VAL A 47 3.94 2.91 2.30
N VAL A 48 4.98 2.73 3.12
CA VAL A 48 4.99 1.65 4.12
C VAL A 48 4.47 2.16 5.46
N ALA A 49 3.48 1.50 6.05
CA ALA A 49 2.99 1.82 7.38
C ALA A 49 4.07 1.56 8.44
N LEU A 50 4.31 2.54 9.30
CA LEU A 50 5.21 2.44 10.45
C LEU A 50 4.44 2.14 11.75
N THR A 51 3.14 2.42 11.78
CA THR A 51 2.24 2.15 12.91
C THR A 51 0.95 1.47 12.45
N ARG A 52 0.14 1.01 13.43
CA ARG A 52 -1.27 0.70 13.18
C ARG A 52 -2.07 2.00 13.10
N ALA A 53 -3.19 1.98 12.39
CA ALA A 53 -4.15 3.08 12.33
C ALA A 53 -5.20 2.91 13.44
N ARG A 54 -4.88 3.34 14.67
CA ARG A 54 -5.75 3.14 15.85
C ARG A 54 -6.36 4.41 16.40
N ASN A 55 -5.68 5.54 16.21
CA ASN A 55 -6.09 6.79 16.81
C ASN A 55 -7.01 7.50 15.83
N LEU A 56 -8.22 7.84 16.28
CA LEU A 56 -9.17 8.65 15.52
C LEU A 56 -8.49 9.97 15.11
N PHE A 57 -8.69 10.36 13.86
CA PHE A 57 -8.20 11.61 13.32
C PHE A 57 -9.06 12.02 12.13
N ARG A 58 -9.75 13.15 12.28
CA ARG A 58 -10.74 13.63 11.30
C ARG A 58 -11.76 12.52 11.01
N ASN A 59 -12.04 12.25 9.74
CA ASN A 59 -13.02 11.25 9.29
C ASN A 59 -12.45 9.82 9.23
N GLY A 60 -11.31 9.54 9.88
CA GLY A 60 -10.66 8.24 9.85
C GLY A 60 -9.68 8.01 10.98
N PHE A 61 -8.60 7.29 10.69
CA PHE A 61 -7.59 6.90 11.67
C PHE A 61 -6.19 7.30 11.22
N ARG A 62 -5.40 7.88 12.12
CA ARG A 62 -4.05 8.33 11.80
C ARG A 62 -3.06 7.15 11.74
N ALA A 63 -2.24 7.11 10.69
CA ALA A 63 -1.09 6.20 10.59
C ALA A 63 0.21 6.97 10.32
N LYS A 64 1.33 6.50 10.91
CA LYS A 64 2.69 6.87 10.48
C LYS A 64 3.09 6.04 9.27
N SER A 65 3.78 6.64 8.32
CA SER A 65 4.31 5.99 7.11
C SER A 65 5.76 6.41 6.86
N THR A 66 6.39 5.81 5.86
CA THR A 66 7.71 6.21 5.38
C THR A 66 7.74 7.65 4.89
N ALA A 67 6.81 8.03 4.01
CA ALA A 67 6.44 9.39 3.62
C ALA A 67 5.22 9.28 2.69
N PRO A 68 4.35 10.29 2.56
CA PRO A 68 4.21 11.48 3.41
C PRO A 68 3.47 11.16 4.72
N TRP A 69 3.57 12.02 5.73
CA TRP A 69 2.91 11.88 7.03
C TRP A 69 2.42 13.26 7.53
N PRO A 70 1.23 13.38 8.15
CA PRO A 70 0.27 12.35 8.52
C PRO A 70 -0.63 11.81 7.39
N ILE A 71 -0.97 10.52 7.47
CA ILE A 71 -1.98 9.88 6.60
C ILE A 71 -3.22 9.56 7.42
N THR A 72 -4.37 9.91 6.86
CA THR A 72 -5.69 9.49 7.33
C THR A 72 -6.08 8.20 6.61
N VAL A 73 -6.20 7.11 7.35
CA VAL A 73 -6.66 5.83 6.83
C VAL A 73 -8.16 5.74 7.03
N SER A 74 -8.92 5.40 5.98
CA SER A 74 -10.38 5.31 6.08
C SER A 74 -10.80 4.25 7.12
N PRO A 75 -11.99 4.39 7.74
CA PRO A 75 -12.48 3.39 8.70
C PRO A 75 -12.50 1.96 8.15
N ARG A 76 -12.86 1.77 6.87
CA ARG A 76 -12.90 0.45 6.20
C ARG A 76 -11.52 -0.19 6.08
N ALA A 77 -10.49 0.63 5.85
CA ALA A 77 -9.10 0.22 5.64
C ALA A 77 -8.29 0.10 6.95
N ALA A 78 -8.63 0.88 7.98
CA ALA A 78 -7.86 1.02 9.21
C ALA A 78 -7.58 -0.32 9.93
N ARG A 79 -8.56 -1.24 9.94
CA ARG A 79 -8.41 -2.58 10.53
C ARG A 79 -7.30 -3.43 9.90
N PHE A 80 -6.95 -3.14 8.64
CA PHE A 80 -5.90 -3.83 7.91
C PHE A 80 -4.54 -3.14 8.03
N CYS A 81 -4.51 -1.88 8.47
CA CYS A 81 -3.28 -1.11 8.64
C CYS A 81 -2.44 -1.67 9.80
N ARG A 82 -1.31 -2.28 9.44
CA ARG A 82 -0.30 -2.78 10.38
C ARG A 82 1.08 -2.34 9.91
N ARG A 83 2.03 -2.20 10.85
CA ARG A 83 3.42 -1.88 10.51
C ARG A 83 3.95 -2.86 9.46
N GLY A 84 4.52 -2.36 8.37
CA GLY A 84 5.01 -3.15 7.23
C GLY A 84 3.97 -3.48 6.16
N ARG A 85 2.71 -3.06 6.33
CA ARG A 85 1.72 -3.04 5.24
C ARG A 85 1.95 -1.82 4.37
N ILE A 86 1.47 -1.91 3.13
CA ILE A 86 1.57 -0.80 2.18
C ILE A 86 0.24 -0.06 2.18
N LEU A 87 0.29 1.25 2.23
CA LEU A 87 -0.85 2.13 2.07
C LEU A 87 -0.78 2.66 0.63
N VAL A 88 -1.89 2.60 -0.08
CA VAL A 88 -2.09 3.43 -1.28
C VAL A 88 -2.61 4.76 -0.77
N VAL A 89 -1.82 5.82 -0.92
CA VAL A 89 -2.20 7.16 -0.48
C VAL A 89 -2.52 8.02 -1.68
N LYS A 90 -3.62 8.76 -1.59
CA LYS A 90 -4.01 9.81 -2.53
C LYS A 90 -3.87 11.16 -1.83
N ARG A 91 -3.47 12.18 -2.57
CA ARG A 91 -3.48 13.57 -2.11
C ARG A 91 -4.87 14.13 -2.34
N GLU A 92 -5.52 14.56 -1.27
CA GLU A 92 -6.80 15.28 -1.31
C GLU A 92 -6.61 16.62 -0.60
N ASP A 93 -6.77 17.70 -1.37
CA ASP A 93 -6.45 19.07 -0.98
C ASP A 93 -5.03 19.18 -0.40
N HIS A 94 -4.93 19.35 0.92
CA HIS A 94 -3.69 19.49 1.68
C HIS A 94 -3.35 18.24 2.52
N ASN A 95 -3.99 17.11 2.25
CA ASN A 95 -3.92 15.91 3.09
C ASN A 95 -3.66 14.65 2.29
N PHE A 96 -3.25 13.59 3.00
CA PHE A 96 -3.07 12.27 2.41
C PHE A 96 -4.07 11.29 3.01
N ILE A 97 -4.84 10.65 2.15
CA ILE A 97 -5.87 9.69 2.53
C ILE A 97 -5.52 8.33 1.95
N SER A 98 -5.73 7.29 2.75
CA SER A 98 -5.58 5.90 2.30
C SER A 98 -6.86 5.13 2.49
N GLU A 99 -7.45 4.74 1.36
CA GLU A 99 -8.65 3.90 1.33
C GLU A 99 -8.33 2.42 1.13
N THR A 100 -7.09 2.10 0.73
CA THR A 100 -6.67 0.74 0.40
C THR A 100 -5.33 0.42 1.06
N ILE A 101 -5.32 -0.68 1.82
CA ILE A 101 -4.10 -1.32 2.31
C ILE A 101 -3.74 -2.47 1.39
N ILE A 102 -2.48 -2.64 1.02
CA ILE A 102 -2.04 -3.79 0.21
C ILE A 102 -0.92 -4.58 0.90
N ASP A 103 -0.87 -5.86 0.58
CA ASP A 103 0.23 -6.74 0.96
C ASP A 103 1.51 -6.40 0.19
N TRP A 104 2.67 -6.52 0.83
CA TRP A 104 3.96 -6.33 0.17
C TRP A 104 4.15 -7.18 -1.10
N PRO A 105 3.86 -8.50 -1.11
CA PRO A 105 3.84 -9.30 -2.33
C PRO A 105 2.94 -8.75 -3.46
N VAL A 106 1.84 -8.09 -3.12
CA VAL A 106 0.93 -7.51 -4.10
C VAL A 106 1.56 -6.25 -4.71
N LEU A 107 2.18 -5.39 -3.90
CA LEU A 107 2.92 -4.24 -4.41
C LEU A 107 4.01 -4.67 -5.41
N LEU A 108 4.79 -5.70 -5.07
CA LEU A 108 5.83 -6.23 -5.96
C LEU A 108 5.30 -6.74 -7.31
N ARG A 109 4.01 -7.13 -7.37
CA ARG A 109 3.33 -7.52 -8.62
C ARG A 109 2.76 -6.32 -9.36
N LEU A 110 2.14 -5.38 -8.64
CA LEU A 110 1.62 -4.13 -9.20
C LEU A 110 2.73 -3.32 -9.88
N MET A 111 3.91 -3.22 -9.26
CA MET A 111 5.09 -2.55 -9.83
C MET A 111 5.64 -3.17 -11.12
N LYS A 112 5.16 -4.36 -11.50
CA LYS A 112 5.54 -5.04 -12.75
C LYS A 112 4.39 -5.04 -13.77
N MET A 113 3.25 -4.49 -13.39
CA MET A 113 2.07 -4.39 -14.23
C MET A 113 2.06 -3.04 -14.92
N ASN A 114 1.23 -2.89 -15.96
CA ASN A 114 0.93 -1.59 -16.54
C ASN A 114 0.40 -0.64 -15.44
N GLU A 115 1.03 0.53 -15.35
CA GLU A 115 0.82 1.54 -14.33
C GLU A 115 -0.52 2.27 -14.46
N ASP A 116 -1.04 2.47 -15.67
CA ASP A 116 -2.38 3.01 -15.90
C ASP A 116 -3.45 2.12 -15.26
N LEU A 117 -3.34 0.81 -15.44
CA LEU A 117 -4.28 -0.14 -14.86
C LEU A 117 -4.22 -0.16 -13.33
N ALA A 118 -3.02 -0.07 -12.76
CA ALA A 118 -2.85 0.00 -11.31
C ALA A 118 -3.45 1.30 -10.76
N TYR A 119 -3.19 2.42 -11.44
CA TYR A 119 -3.71 3.73 -11.07
C TYR A 119 -5.23 3.79 -11.19
N LYS A 120 -5.81 3.38 -12.32
CA LYS A 120 -7.27 3.33 -12.51
C LYS A 120 -7.97 2.47 -11.45
N TYR A 121 -7.39 1.32 -11.12
CA TYR A 121 -8.00 0.39 -10.16
C TYR A 121 -7.89 0.85 -8.69
N LEU A 122 -6.77 1.47 -8.30
CA LEU A 122 -6.48 1.81 -6.90
C LEU A 122 -6.74 3.29 -6.57
N VAL A 123 -6.68 4.17 -7.56
CA VAL A 123 -6.73 5.63 -7.39
C VAL A 123 -8.05 6.20 -7.93
N GLU A 124 -8.39 5.94 -9.19
CA GLU A 124 -9.60 6.51 -9.82
C GLU A 124 -10.88 5.75 -9.51
N ASN A 125 -10.78 4.50 -9.04
CA ASN A 125 -11.93 3.71 -8.63
C ASN A 125 -12.62 4.38 -7.42
N PRO A 126 -13.91 4.74 -7.51
CA PRO A 126 -14.66 5.37 -6.42
C PRO A 126 -14.92 4.44 -5.23
N ASP A 127 -14.85 3.12 -5.41
CA ASP A 127 -14.94 2.12 -4.32
C ASP A 127 -13.79 1.12 -4.42
N PRO A 128 -12.55 1.53 -4.08
CA PRO A 128 -11.41 0.63 -4.11
C PRO A 128 -11.50 -0.37 -2.93
N PRO A 129 -10.99 -1.59 -3.07
CA PRO A 129 -11.05 -2.56 -1.99
C PRO A 129 -10.27 -2.04 -0.76
N PRO A 130 -10.80 -2.18 0.46
CA PRO A 130 -10.10 -1.69 1.66
C PRO A 130 -8.82 -2.47 1.96
N PHE A 131 -8.71 -3.70 1.44
CA PHE A 131 -7.52 -4.52 1.57
C PHE A 131 -7.30 -5.41 0.34
N LEU A 132 -6.06 -5.40 -0.16
CA LEU A 132 -5.64 -6.23 -1.29
C LEU A 132 -4.51 -7.17 -0.87
N ASN A 133 -4.88 -8.43 -0.65
CA ASN A 133 -3.93 -9.52 -0.46
C ASN A 133 -3.77 -10.33 -1.76
N MET A 134 -2.85 -11.29 -1.75
CA MET A 134 -2.55 -12.10 -2.95
C MET A 134 -3.76 -12.91 -3.45
N ARG A 135 -4.68 -13.34 -2.57
CA ARG A 135 -5.90 -14.07 -2.97
C ARG A 135 -6.84 -13.17 -3.74
N ILE A 136 -7.14 -11.99 -3.20
CA ILE A 136 -8.03 -11.01 -3.85
C ILE A 136 -7.39 -10.53 -5.15
N PHE A 137 -6.09 -10.21 -5.13
CA PHE A 137 -5.35 -9.76 -6.30
C PHE A 137 -5.43 -10.76 -7.47
N LYS A 138 -5.27 -12.06 -7.21
CA LYS A 138 -5.40 -13.09 -8.24
C LYS A 138 -6.82 -13.19 -8.83
N ALA A 139 -7.85 -12.97 -8.02
CA ALA A 139 -9.24 -13.03 -8.47
C ALA A 139 -9.61 -11.85 -9.39
N ILE A 140 -9.00 -10.68 -9.17
CA ILE A 140 -9.26 -9.48 -9.99
C ILE A 140 -8.36 -9.37 -11.22
N LEU A 141 -7.19 -10.02 -11.22
CA LEU A 141 -6.21 -9.90 -12.29
C LEU A 141 -6.76 -10.19 -13.70
N PRO A 142 -7.64 -11.20 -13.92
CA PRO A 142 -8.26 -11.41 -15.23
C PRO A 142 -9.09 -10.22 -15.68
N ARG A 143 -9.83 -9.58 -14.77
CA ARG A 143 -10.68 -8.41 -15.07
C ARG A 143 -9.84 -7.20 -15.48
N LEU A 144 -8.71 -6.99 -14.82
CA LEU A 144 -7.78 -5.91 -15.15
C LEU A 144 -7.10 -6.09 -16.51
N LYS A 145 -6.89 -7.34 -16.96
CA LYS A 145 -6.31 -7.63 -18.28
C LYS A 145 -7.30 -7.43 -19.43
N LEU A 146 -8.60 -7.62 -19.17
CA LEU A 146 -9.65 -7.43 -20.17
C LEU A 146 -9.86 -5.93 -20.50
N THR A 147 -9.66 -5.04 -19.53
CA THR A 147 -9.77 -3.59 -19.74
C THR A 147 -8.57 -2.98 -20.48
N GLY A 148 -7.47 -3.70 -20.66
CA GLY A 148 -6.28 -3.23 -21.38
C GLY A 148 -6.18 -3.68 -22.85
N LYS A 149 -7.23 -4.33 -23.39
CA LYS A 149 -7.28 -4.81 -24.78
C LYS A 149 -8.15 -3.95 -25.71
N THR A 150 -8.56 -2.76 -25.29
CA THR A 150 -9.33 -1.82 -26.11
C THR A 150 -8.43 -0.70 -26.59
N THR A 151 -7.64 -0.98 -27.63
CA THR A 151 -7.15 -0.08 -28.69
C THR A 151 -6.21 -0.87 -29.60
#